data_AF-A0A7C9RH69-F1
#
_entry.id   AF-A0A7C9RH69-F1
#
_cell.length_a   1.000
_cell.length_b   1.000
_cell.length_c   1.000
_cell.angle_alpha   90.00
_cell.angle_beta   90.00
_cell.angle_gamma   90.00
#
_symmetry.space_group_name_H-M   'P 1'
#
loop_
_entity.id
_entity.type
_entity.pdbx_description
1 polymer ?
#
loop_
_entity_poly.entity_id
_entity_poly.type
_entity_poly.pdbx_seq_one_letter_code
_entity_poly.pdbx_strand_id
1 'polypeptide(L)'
;MSTIEPNWLSLVWFAGLATVCGVAFLIVAGKFPLESRPDAARSLPATLLIVGNVVLLAMLLAGTGIYGYVELRWSTLVVVSGLIFLFTPALFEEWRWPPRNATIELSVLVGIQILALAVLAKVGGSAFAILS
;
A
#
# COMPACT_ATOMS: atom_id res chain seq x y z
N MET A 1 10.01 28.53 6.23
CA MET A 1 8.74 28.73 5.52
C MET A 1 9.00 29.53 4.24
N SER A 2 9.27 28.84 3.13
CA SER A 2 9.20 29.38 1.75
C SER A 2 9.53 28.26 0.74
N THR A 3 8.58 27.36 0.51
CA THR A 3 8.58 26.48 -0.68
C THR A 3 7.17 26.51 -1.22
N ILE A 4 6.84 27.57 -1.95
CA ILE A 4 5.47 27.95 -2.31
C ILE A 4 4.73 26.83 -3.07
N GLU A 5 5.46 25.93 -3.72
CA GLU A 5 4.90 24.83 -4.51
C GLU A 5 5.17 23.47 -3.85
N PRO A 6 4.16 22.57 -3.75
CA PRO A 6 4.44 21.18 -3.43
C PRO A 6 5.36 20.60 -4.51
N ASN A 7 6.33 19.77 -4.12
CA ASN A 7 7.12 18.99 -5.06
C ASN A 7 6.16 18.06 -5.82
N TRP A 8 5.73 18.48 -7.01
CA TRP A 8 4.69 17.82 -7.80
C TRP A 8 5.11 16.39 -8.17
N LEU A 9 6.41 16.15 -8.35
CA LEU A 9 6.94 14.83 -8.63
C LEU A 9 6.80 13.93 -7.40
N SER A 10 7.16 14.43 -6.21
CA SER A 10 6.96 13.68 -4.97
C SER A 10 5.48 13.44 -4.67
N LEU A 11 4.61 14.37 -5.05
CA LEU A 11 3.16 14.21 -4.94
C LEU A 11 2.65 13.04 -5.81
N VAL A 12 3.11 12.93 -7.06
CA VAL A 12 2.73 11.83 -7.95
C VAL A 12 3.19 10.49 -7.38
N TRP A 13 4.43 10.40 -6.90
CA TRP A 13 4.95 9.18 -6.27
C TRP A 13 4.19 8.81 -5.00
N PHE A 14 3.93 9.78 -4.13
CA PHE A 14 3.14 9.58 -2.93
C PHE A 14 1.73 9.09 -3.27
N ALA A 15 1.05 9.73 -4.22
CA ALA A 15 -0.31 9.35 -4.61
C ALA A 15 -0.36 7.92 -5.18
N GLY A 16 0.61 7.55 -6.03
CA GLY A 16 0.71 6.20 -6.58
C GLY A 16 0.93 5.16 -5.48
N LEU A 17 1.90 5.37 -4.60
CA LEU A 17 2.22 4.44 -3.51
C LEU A 17 1.09 4.34 -2.48
N ALA A 18 0.46 5.47 -2.11
CA ALA A 18 -0.67 5.48 -1.20
C ALA A 18 -1.90 4.76 -1.79
N THR A 19 -2.11 4.85 -3.11
CA THR A 19 -3.16 4.08 -3.80
C THR A 19 -2.87 2.58 -3.74
N VAL A 20 -1.63 2.16 -3.99
CA VAL A 20 -1.20 0.76 -3.82
C VAL A 20 -1.44 0.28 -2.40
N CYS A 21 -1.11 1.09 -1.38
CA CYS A 21 -1.42 0.79 0.01
C CYS A 21 -2.92 0.60 0.26
N GLY A 22 -3.75 1.51 -0.26
CA GLY A 22 -5.21 1.43 -0.10
C GLY A 22 -5.78 0.16 -0.73
N VAL A 23 -5.37 -0.16 -1.97
CA VAL A 23 -5.84 -1.37 -2.67
C VAL A 23 -5.36 -2.63 -1.94
N ALA A 24 -4.09 -2.68 -1.54
CA ALA A 24 -3.54 -3.79 -0.77
C ALA A 24 -4.25 -3.97 0.58
N PHE A 25 -4.59 -2.88 1.26
CA PHE A 25 -5.37 -2.89 2.49
C PHE A 25 -6.76 -3.51 2.26
N LEU A 26 -7.49 -3.09 1.23
CA LEU A 26 -8.81 -3.66 0.92
C LEU A 26 -8.74 -5.15 0.59
N ILE A 27 -7.75 -5.57 -0.21
CA ILE A 27 -7.55 -6.99 -0.53
C ILE A 27 -7.29 -7.79 0.75
N VAL A 28 -6.34 -7.37 1.57
CA VAL A 28 -5.96 -8.07 2.81
C VAL A 28 -7.11 -8.08 3.81
N ALA A 29 -7.77 -6.93 4.03
CA ALA A 29 -8.91 -6.81 4.94
C ALA A 29 -10.06 -7.72 4.51
N GLY A 30 -10.36 -7.81 3.21
CA GLY A 30 -11.37 -8.70 2.65
C GLY A 30 -11.08 -10.19 2.83
N LYS A 31 -9.87 -10.58 3.23
CA LYS A 31 -9.49 -11.99 3.51
C LYS A 31 -9.62 -12.39 4.99
N PHE A 32 -10.00 -11.47 5.88
CA PHE A 32 -10.35 -11.74 7.28
C PHE A 32 -11.90 -11.83 7.39
N PRO A 33 -12.48 -12.98 7.79
CA PRO A 33 -12.13 -13.73 8.99
C PRO A 33 -11.43 -15.06 8.68
N LEU A 34 -10.33 -15.32 9.38
CA LEU A 34 -9.58 -16.58 9.28
C LEU A 34 -10.32 -17.76 9.93
N GLU A 35 -11.25 -17.48 10.85
CA GLU A 35 -12.02 -18.48 11.61
C GLU A 35 -13.19 -19.11 10.85
N SER A 36 -13.78 -18.40 9.88
CA SER A 36 -14.93 -18.92 9.12
C SER A 36 -14.53 -19.80 7.94
N ARG A 37 -13.24 -20.14 7.79
CA ARG A 37 -12.76 -21.05 6.74
C ARG A 37 -12.88 -22.49 7.24
N PRO A 38 -13.49 -23.41 6.44
CA PRO A 38 -13.47 -24.84 6.75
C PRO A 38 -12.04 -25.33 6.98
N ASP A 39 -11.83 -26.25 7.93
CA ASP A 39 -10.49 -26.73 8.32
C ASP A 39 -9.64 -27.24 7.14
N ALA A 40 -10.28 -27.73 6.07
CA ALA A 40 -9.65 -28.15 4.82
C ALA A 40 -8.99 -27.00 4.00
N ALA A 41 -9.33 -25.74 4.27
CA ALA A 41 -8.78 -24.54 3.63
C ALA A 41 -7.74 -23.81 4.50
N ARG A 42 -7.45 -24.33 5.70
CA ARG A 42 -6.48 -23.78 6.67
C ARG A 42 -5.05 -24.22 6.34
N SER A 43 -4.64 -24.00 5.10
CA SER A 43 -3.27 -24.34 4.68
C SER A 43 -2.27 -23.35 5.29
N LEU A 44 -1.24 -23.89 5.93
CA LEU A 44 -0.10 -23.14 6.46
C LEU A 44 0.50 -22.14 5.45
N PRO A 45 0.68 -22.48 4.15
CA PRO A 45 1.16 -21.51 3.15
C PRO A 45 0.20 -20.33 2.91
N ALA A 46 -1.12 -20.54 2.93
CA ALA A 46 -2.08 -19.43 2.77
C ALA A 46 -2.04 -18.47 3.97
N THR A 47 -1.87 -19.01 5.18
CA THR A 47 -1.70 -18.19 6.39
C THR A 47 -0.41 -17.37 6.33
N LEU A 48 0.69 -17.99 5.92
CA LEU A 48 1.98 -17.32 5.75
C LEU A 48 1.89 -16.17 4.73
N LEU A 49 1.19 -16.38 3.61
CA LEU A 49 0.97 -15.36 2.59
C LEU A 49 0.16 -14.18 3.14
N ILE A 50 -0.89 -14.43 3.90
CA ILE A 50 -1.70 -13.35 4.50
C ILE A 50 -0.85 -12.53 5.47
N VAL A 51 -0.14 -13.20 6.40
CA VAL A 51 0.73 -12.52 7.36
C VAL A 51 1.85 -11.74 6.66
N GLY A 52 2.47 -12.33 5.63
CA GLY A 52 3.48 -11.67 4.80
C GLY A 52 2.95 -10.40 4.14
N ASN A 53 1.76 -10.45 3.53
CA ASN A 53 1.11 -9.28 2.94
C ASN A 53 0.79 -8.20 3.99
N VAL A 54 0.37 -8.58 5.20
CA VAL A 54 0.12 -7.63 6.31
C VAL A 54 1.41 -6.92 6.72
N VAL A 55 2.51 -7.67 6.89
CA VAL A 55 3.81 -7.09 7.25
C VAL A 55 4.31 -6.16 6.16
N LEU A 56 4.27 -6.60 4.89
CA LEU A 56 4.65 -5.77 3.75
C LEU A 56 3.78 -4.52 3.62
N LEU A 57 2.47 -4.64 3.85
CA LEU A 57 1.56 -3.50 3.85
C LEU A 57 1.92 -2.50 4.96
N ALA A 58 2.22 -2.98 6.16
CA ALA A 58 2.61 -2.13 7.27
C ALA A 58 3.92 -1.37 6.97
N MET A 59 4.92 -2.07 6.40
CA MET A 59 6.17 -1.45 5.95
C MET A 59 5.93 -0.39 4.87
N LEU A 60 5.09 -0.71 3.87
CA LEU A 60 4.80 0.20 2.77
C LEU A 60 4.02 1.43 3.26
N LEU A 61 3.00 1.25 4.10
CA LEU A 61 2.25 2.36 4.71
C LEU A 61 3.15 3.28 5.52
N ALA A 62 3.98 2.72 6.40
CA ALA A 62 4.91 3.49 7.22
C ALA A 62 5.89 4.27 6.34
N GLY A 63 6.50 3.61 5.36
CA GLY A 63 7.47 4.24 4.46
C GLY A 63 6.82 5.31 3.58
N THR A 64 5.65 5.06 3.00
CA THR A 64 4.90 6.05 2.21
C THR A 64 4.46 7.24 3.07
N GLY A 65 4.05 7.00 4.32
CA GLY A 65 3.71 8.06 5.27
C GLY A 65 4.91 8.94 5.63
N ILE A 66 6.06 8.33 5.94
CA ILE A 66 7.30 9.08 6.22
C ILE A 66 7.73 9.87 4.98
N TYR A 67 7.72 9.25 3.80
CA TYR A 67 8.05 9.93 2.54
C TYR A 67 7.16 11.14 2.30
N GLY A 68 5.83 10.99 2.43
CA GLY A 68 4.89 12.10 2.31
C GLY A 68 5.14 13.19 3.35
N TYR A 69 5.48 12.83 4.59
CA TYR A 69 5.76 13.80 5.65
C TYR A 69 7.03 14.63 5.38
N VAL A 70 8.07 14.01 4.79
CA VAL A 70 9.34 14.69 4.48
C VAL A 70 9.23 15.54 3.22
N GLU A 71 8.54 15.06 2.19
CA GLU A 71 8.55 15.67 0.85
C GLU A 71 7.36 16.60 0.57
N LEU A 72 6.24 16.43 1.28
CA LEU A 72 5.00 17.15 1.03
C LEU A 72 4.61 18.08 2.17
N ARG A 73 3.78 19.06 1.84
CA ARG A 73 3.10 19.88 2.84
C ARG A 73 2.08 19.03 3.58
N TRP A 74 1.94 19.27 4.89
CA TRP A 74 0.96 18.58 5.74
C TRP A 74 -0.46 18.60 5.16
N SER A 75 -0.91 19.75 4.66
CA SER A 75 -2.23 19.89 4.04
C SER A 75 -2.38 19.01 2.79
N THR A 76 -1.37 18.99 1.92
CA THR A 76 -1.35 18.14 0.72
C THR A 76 -1.38 16.66 1.08
N LEU A 77 -0.58 16.25 2.06
CA LEU A 77 -0.55 14.88 2.57
C LEU A 77 -1.95 14.46 3.04
N VAL A 78 -2.57 15.23 3.94
CA VAL A 78 -3.89 14.91 4.50
C VAL A 78 -4.97 14.86 3.42
N VAL A 79 -5.01 15.86 2.53
CA VAL A 79 -6.03 15.92 1.46
C VAL A 79 -5.88 14.76 0.50
N VAL A 80 -4.65 14.46 0.04
CA VAL A 80 -4.41 13.40 -0.96
C VAL A 80 -4.63 12.02 -0.35
N SER A 81 -4.16 11.78 0.88
CA SER A 81 -4.48 10.54 1.60
C SER A 81 -5.97 10.37 1.81
N GLY A 82 -6.69 11.43 2.18
CA GLY A 82 -8.14 11.40 2.33
C GLY A 82 -8.85 11.06 1.03
N LEU A 83 -8.48 11.70 -0.08
CA LEU A 83 -9.02 11.39 -1.41
C LEU A 83 -8.76 9.93 -1.79
N ILE A 84 -7.52 9.46 -1.64
CA ILE A 84 -7.18 8.08 -1.94
C ILE A 84 -8.03 7.13 -1.09
N PHE A 85 -8.11 7.35 0.22
CA PHE A 85 -8.91 6.50 1.11
C PHE A 85 -10.38 6.45 0.72
N LEU A 86 -10.97 7.59 0.31
CA LEU A 86 -12.37 7.68 -0.10
C LEU A 86 -12.65 7.02 -1.46
N PHE A 87 -11.73 7.14 -2.42
CA PHE A 87 -11.96 6.68 -3.80
C PHE A 87 -11.35 5.31 -4.10
N THR A 88 -10.43 4.81 -3.29
CA THR A 88 -9.83 3.47 -3.48
C THR A 88 -10.87 2.33 -3.49
N PRO A 89 -11.93 2.34 -2.65
CA PRO A 89 -12.98 1.31 -2.73
C PRO A 89 -13.66 1.26 -4.10
N ALA A 90 -13.98 2.42 -4.68
CA ALA A 90 -14.62 2.48 -5.99
C ALA A 90 -13.70 1.94 -7.09
N LEU A 91 -12.41 2.29 -7.07
CA LEU A 91 -11.41 1.74 -7.99
C LEU A 91 -11.28 0.21 -7.86
N PHE A 92 -11.37 -0.29 -6.62
CA PHE A 92 -11.30 -1.73 -6.35
C PHE A 92 -12.52 -2.49 -6.88
N GLU A 93 -13.71 -1.91 -6.76
CA GLU A 93 -14.96 -2.49 -7.27
C GLU A 93 -15.01 -2.55 -8.79
N GLU A 94 -14.54 -1.52 -9.50
CA GLU A 94 -14.47 -1.51 -10.96
C GLU A 94 -13.41 -2.48 -11.50
N TRP A 95 -12.26 -2.55 -10.84
CA TRP A 95 -11.13 -3.37 -11.28
C TRP A 95 -11.34 -4.88 -11.07
N ARG A 96 -12.44 -5.30 -10.43
CA ARG A 96 -12.68 -6.63 -9.86
C ARG A 96 -12.21 -7.78 -10.76
N TRP A 97 -10.93 -8.10 -10.64
CA TRP A 97 -10.32 -9.27 -11.27
C TRP A 97 -11.02 -10.48 -10.65
N PRO A 98 -11.43 -11.49 -11.41
CA PRO A 98 -11.93 -12.72 -10.85
C PRO A 98 -10.74 -13.70 -10.66
N PRO A 99 -9.97 -13.66 -9.55
CA PRO A 99 -8.96 -14.67 -9.34
C PRO A 99 -9.66 -15.98 -9.01
N ARG A 100 -9.37 -16.98 -9.84
CA ARG A 100 -9.83 -18.35 -9.69
C ARG A 100 -9.23 -19.06 -8.44
N ASN A 101 -8.24 -18.45 -7.78
CA ASN A 101 -7.56 -18.97 -6.58
C ASN A 101 -6.98 -17.86 -5.69
N ALA A 102 -7.29 -17.90 -4.38
CA ALA A 102 -6.83 -16.92 -3.38
C ALA A 102 -5.31 -16.90 -3.17
N THR A 103 -4.63 -18.04 -3.32
CA THR A 103 -3.16 -18.11 -3.18
C THR A 103 -2.47 -17.30 -4.28
N ILE A 104 -2.97 -17.39 -5.52
CA ILE A 104 -2.40 -16.66 -6.66
C ILE A 104 -2.55 -15.15 -6.45
N GLU A 105 -3.74 -14.71 -6.03
CA GLU A 105 -4.02 -13.31 -5.71
C GLU A 105 -3.06 -12.75 -4.65
N LEU A 106 -2.86 -13.49 -3.55
CA LEU A 106 -1.94 -13.08 -2.48
C LEU A 106 -0.48 -13.09 -2.91
N SER A 107 -0.06 -14.03 -3.75
CA SER A 107 1.31 -14.08 -4.29
C SER A 107 1.59 -12.91 -5.24
N VAL A 108 0.62 -12.56 -6.09
CA VAL A 108 0.71 -11.38 -6.94
C VAL A 108 0.78 -10.11 -6.09
N LEU A 109 -0.01 -10.02 -5.03
CA LEU A 109 0.00 -8.88 -4.13
C LEU A 109 1.37 -8.70 -3.45
N VAL A 110 2.02 -9.78 -2.99
CA VAL A 110 3.40 -9.73 -2.48
C VAL A 110 4.35 -9.14 -3.51
N GLY A 111 4.29 -9.59 -4.77
CA GLY A 111 5.13 -9.06 -5.84
C GLY A 111 4.94 -7.56 -6.07
N ILE A 112 3.69 -7.10 -6.05
CA ILE A 112 3.35 -5.66 -6.18
C ILE A 112 3.86 -4.87 -4.98
N GLN A 113 3.68 -5.37 -3.76
CA GLN A 113 4.16 -4.70 -2.54
C GLN A 113 5.68 -4.60 -2.49
N ILE A 114 6.41 -5.66 -2.88
CA ILE A 114 7.88 -5.64 -2.96
C ILE A 114 8.33 -4.62 -4.01
N LEU A 115 7.70 -4.59 -5.18
CA LEU A 115 8.03 -3.62 -6.21
C LEU A 115 7.74 -2.18 -5.76
N ALA A 116 6.61 -1.95 -5.08
CA ALA A 116 6.28 -0.65 -4.52
C ALA A 116 7.28 -0.21 -3.44
N LEU A 117 7.73 -1.13 -2.57
CA LEU A 117 8.78 -0.87 -1.59
C LEU A 117 10.12 -0.54 -2.27
N ALA A 118 10.48 -1.25 -3.34
CA ALA A 118 11.71 -0.95 -4.10
C ALA A 118 11.66 0.42 -4.77
N VAL A 119 10.51 0.80 -5.34
CA VAL A 119 10.28 2.15 -5.88
C VAL A 119 10.37 3.20 -4.78
N LEU A 120 9.72 2.97 -3.64
CA LEU A 120 9.78 3.86 -2.49
C LEU A 120 11.21 4.01 -1.96
N ALA A 121 11.98 2.94 -1.88
CA ALA A 121 13.39 3.01 -1.47
C ALA A 121 14.23 3.81 -2.47
N LYS A 122 13.97 3.68 -3.77
CA LYS A 122 14.66 4.44 -4.82
C LYS A 122 14.33 5.94 -4.79
N VAL A 123 13.06 6.29 -4.60
CA VAL A 123 12.59 7.68 -4.64
C VAL A 123 12.76 8.37 -3.29
N GLY A 124 12.59 7.64 -2.19
CA GLY A 124 12.79 8.12 -0.82
C GLY A 124 14.23 8.07 -0.32
N GLY A 125 15.15 7.37 -1.02
CA GLY A 125 16.54 7.21 -0.59
C GLY A 125 17.28 8.54 -0.35
N SER A 126 16.94 9.60 -1.08
CA SER A 126 17.44 10.96 -0.82
C SER A 126 16.82 11.62 0.41
N ALA A 127 15.55 11.34 0.71
CA ALA A 127 14.81 11.89 1.84
C ALA A 127 15.25 11.25 3.18
N PHE A 128 15.50 9.93 3.19
CA PHE A 128 15.99 9.21 4.37
C PHE A 128 17.46 9.52 4.70
N ALA A 129 18.29 9.84 3.71
CA ALA A 129 19.68 10.25 3.92
C ALA A 129 19.82 11.61 4.63
N ILE A 130 18.77 12.44 4.67
CA ILE A 130 18.76 13.73 5.39
C ILE A 130 18.48 13.52 6.90
N LEU A 131 17.90 12.37 7.27
CA LEU A 131 17.56 12.03 8.66
C LEU A 131 18.65 11.21 9.38
N SER A 132 19.70 10.77 8.67
CA SER A 132 20.87 10.06 9.22
C SER A 132 22.04 11.00 9.45
#